data_AF-A0A7W9A621-F1
#
_entry.id   AF-A0A7W9A621-F1
#
_cell.length_a   1.000
_cell.length_b   1.000
_cell.length_c   1.000
_cell.angle_alpha   90.00
_cell.angle_beta   90.00
_cell.angle_gamma   90.00
#
_symmetry.space_group_name_H-M   'P 1'
#
loop_
_entity.id
_entity.type
_entity.pdbx_description
1 polymer ?
#
loop_
_entity_poly.entity_id
_entity_poly.type
_entity_poly.pdbx_seq_one_letter_code
_entity_poly.pdbx_strand_id
1 'polypeptide(L)' 'MTQPDNDNHPGKDDSDTDAPYARKAERETGKPDQLKDKVSKSESRQDALQDEAVEESFPASDPPTPKQIT' A
#
# COMPACT_ATOMS: atom_id res chain seq x y z
N MET A 1 40.69 -17.82 11.00
CA MET A 1 39.60 -17.26 11.83
C MET A 1 39.36 -15.84 11.34
N THR A 2 38.32 -15.66 10.53
CA THR A 2 37.96 -14.38 9.91
C THR A 2 37.30 -13.50 10.98
N GLN A 3 37.83 -12.29 11.22
CA GLN A 3 37.19 -11.32 12.11
C GLN A 3 35.97 -10.71 11.39
N PRO A 4 34.84 -10.45 12.09
CA PRO A 4 33.68 -9.83 11.44
C PRO A 4 33.95 -8.36 11.15
N ASP A 5 33.63 -7.94 9.93
CA ASP A 5 33.60 -6.55 9.52
C ASP A 5 32.62 -5.80 10.42
N ASN A 6 33.17 -4.98 11.32
CA ASN A 6 32.37 -4.10 12.15
C ASN A 6 31.85 -3.01 11.22
N ASP A 7 30.61 -3.18 10.77
CA ASP A 7 29.86 -2.19 10.00
C ASP A 7 29.75 -0.91 10.85
N ASN A 8 30.77 -0.06 10.73
CA ASN A 8 30.78 1.29 11.28
C ASN A 8 29.79 2.13 10.48
N HIS A 9 28.50 1.93 10.75
CA HIS A 9 27.49 2.91 10.42
C HIS A 9 27.77 4.05 11.39
N PRO A 10 28.26 5.22 10.95
CA PRO A 10 28.33 6.36 11.84
C PRO A 10 26.89 6.60 12.27
N GLY A 11 26.59 6.24 13.52
CA GLY A 11 25.34 6.59 14.15
C GLY A 11 25.16 8.07 13.92
N LYS A 12 24.01 8.48 13.39
CA LYS A 12 23.69 9.90 13.34
C LYS A 12 23.89 10.43 14.75
N ASP A 13 24.76 11.43 14.91
CA ASP A 13 24.93 12.12 16.18
C ASP A 13 23.63 12.91 16.43
N ASP A 14 22.61 12.21 16.93
CA ASP A 14 21.32 12.78 17.34
C ASP A 14 21.46 13.69 18.58
N SER A 15 22.70 13.89 19.07
CA SER A 15 23.06 14.72 20.22
C SER A 15 23.41 16.16 19.83
N ASP A 16 23.48 16.48 18.54
CA ASP A 16 23.73 17.86 18.09
C ASP A 16 22.54 18.76 18.45
N THR A 17 22.76 19.65 19.41
CA THR A 17 21.74 20.56 19.93
C THR A 17 21.42 21.70 18.94
N ASP A 18 22.32 21.96 17.98
CA ASP A 18 22.12 22.93 16.91
C ASP A 18 21.44 22.30 15.68
N ALA A 19 21.22 20.98 15.69
CA ALA A 19 20.51 20.31 14.61
C ALA A 19 19.05 20.77 14.53
N PRO A 20 18.50 20.90 13.31
CA PRO A 20 17.09 21.25 13.15
C PRO A 20 16.21 20.16 13.77
N TYR A 21 15.17 20.58 14.50
CA TYR A 21 14.22 19.69 15.18
C TYR A 21 13.59 18.63 14.26
N ALA A 22 13.59 18.85 12.94
CA ALA A 22 13.13 17.91 11.95
C ALA A 22 13.88 18.08 10.62
N ARG A 23 14.07 16.97 9.91
CA ARG A 23 14.53 16.99 8.51
C ARG A 23 13.42 17.58 7.63
N LYS A 24 13.78 18.54 6.77
CA LYS A 24 12.86 19.05 5.75
C LYS A 24 12.59 17.95 4.73
N ALA A 25 11.32 17.62 4.52
CA ALA A 25 10.87 16.75 3.44
C ALA A 25 10.49 17.60 2.22
N GLU A 26 10.63 17.03 1.03
CA GLU A 26 10.08 17.66 -0.18
C GLU A 26 8.57 17.79 -0.08
N ARG A 27 8.03 18.88 -0.61
CA ARG A 27 6.60 19.17 -0.52
C ARG A 27 5.87 18.39 -1.61
N GLU A 28 5.09 17.41 -1.21
CA GLU A 28 4.14 16.75 -2.11
C GLU A 28 2.99 17.72 -2.48
N THR A 29 2.52 17.64 -3.72
CA THR A 29 1.41 18.47 -4.20
C THR A 29 0.09 17.72 -4.09
N GLY A 30 -0.97 18.44 -3.70
CA GLY A 30 -2.29 17.87 -3.46
C GLY A 30 -2.52 17.40 -2.02
N LYS A 31 -3.68 16.81 -1.76
CA LYS A 31 -3.96 16.17 -0.47
C LYS A 31 -3.23 14.82 -0.44
N PRO A 32 -2.49 14.48 0.63
CA PRO A 32 -1.90 13.16 0.76
C PRO A 32 -3.03 12.12 0.81
N ASP A 33 -3.13 11.32 -0.24
CA ASP A 33 -4.11 10.25 -0.34
C ASP A 33 -3.68 9.08 0.56
N GLN A 34 -4.28 9.04 1.75
CA GLN A 34 -4.04 8.02 2.77
C GLN A 34 -4.41 6.59 2.33
N LEU A 35 -5.11 6.46 1.19
CA LEU A 35 -5.55 5.20 0.61
C LEU A 35 -4.73 4.81 -0.62
N LYS A 36 -3.79 5.64 -1.08
CA LYS A 36 -3.06 5.41 -2.35
C LYS A 36 -2.39 4.04 -2.41
N ASP A 37 -1.76 3.61 -1.31
CA ASP A 37 -1.09 2.31 -1.21
C ASP A 37 -2.06 1.13 -1.03
N LYS A 38 -3.33 1.42 -0.75
CA LYS A 38 -4.41 0.45 -0.52
C LYS A 38 -5.30 0.30 -1.74
N VAL A 39 -5.41 1.33 -2.60
CA VAL A 39 -6.17 1.29 -3.85
C VAL A 39 -5.62 0.26 -4.84
N SER A 40 -4.30 0.03 -4.88
CA SER A 40 -3.71 -1.02 -5.70
C SER A 40 -3.94 -2.44 -5.14
N LYS A 41 -4.29 -2.54 -3.86
CA LYS A 41 -4.58 -3.79 -3.15
C LYS A 41 -6.07 -4.05 -2.96
N SER A 42 -6.91 -3.08 -3.27
CA SER A 42 -8.36 -3.26 -3.23
C SER A 42 -8.78 -4.01 -4.48
N GLU A 43 -9.56 -5.07 -4.28
CA GLU A 43 -10.19 -5.82 -5.36
C GLU A 43 -11.05 -4.88 -6.23
N SER A 44 -11.12 -5.18 -7.53
CA SER A 44 -11.96 -4.43 -8.45
C SER A 44 -13.42 -4.53 -7.99
N ARG A 45 -14.16 -3.43 -8.07
CA ARG A 45 -15.61 -3.45 -7.80
C ARG A 45 -16.33 -4.51 -8.65
N GLN A 46 -15.86 -4.78 -9.86
CA GLN A 46 -16.48 -5.80 -10.71
C GLN A 46 -16.21 -7.21 -10.20
N ASP A 47 -15.02 -7.48 -9.68
CA ASP A 47 -14.63 -8.79 -9.16
C ASP A 47 -15.40 -9.08 -7.85
N ALA A 48 -15.48 -8.11 -6.94
CA ALA A 48 -16.27 -8.24 -5.72
C ALA A 48 -17.75 -8.54 -6.00
N LEU A 49 -18.35 -7.87 -6.99
CA LEU A 49 -19.73 -8.14 -7.40
C LEU A 49 -19.91 -9.52 -8.05
N GLN A 50 -18.88 -10.02 -8.74
CA GLN A 50 -18.90 -11.35 -9.36
C GLN A 50 -18.89 -12.44 -8.29
N ASP A 51 -18.07 -12.26 -7.26
CA ASP A 51 -17.93 -13.23 -6.17
C ASP A 51 -19.23 -13.34 -5.36
N GLU A 52 -19.81 -12.20 -4.97
CA GLU A 52 -21.13 -12.16 -4.31
C GLU A 52 -22.21 -12.87 -5.14
N ALA A 53 -22.21 -12.64 -6.46
CA ALA A 53 -23.17 -13.25 -7.38
C ALA A 53 -23.01 -14.77 -7.53
N VAL A 54 -21.79 -15.30 -7.39
CA VAL A 54 -21.53 -16.75 -7.41
C VAL A 54 -21.99 -17.39 -6.11
N GLU A 55 -21.75 -16.73 -4.97
CA GLU A 55 -22.15 -17.22 -3.64
C GLU A 55 -23.69 -17.26 -3.48
N GLU A 56 -24.41 -16.31 -4.09
CA GLU A 56 -25.88 -16.26 -4.08
C GLU A 56 -26.54 -17.08 -5.21
N SER A 57 -25.76 -17.68 -6.12
CA SER A 57 -26.32 -18.46 -7.24
C SER A 57 -26.79 -19.85 -6.80
N PHE A 58 -27.83 -20.34 -7.46
CA PHE A 58 -28.34 -21.69 -7.23
C PHE A 58 -27.40 -22.74 -7.85
N PRO A 59 -27.23 -23.94 -7.26
CA PRO A 59 -26.28 -24.97 -7.72
C PRO A 59 -26.44 -25.44 -9.17
N ALA A 60 -27.61 -25.20 -9.78
CA ALA A 60 -27.93 -25.58 -11.15
C ALA A 60 -28.16 -24.38 -12.08
N SER A 61 -27.88 -23.16 -11.63
CA SER A 61 -28.05 -21.92 -12.42
C SER A 61 -26.71 -21.24 -12.65
N ASP A 62 -26.53 -20.70 -13.87
CA ASP A 62 -25.37 -19.87 -14.17
C ASP A 62 -25.45 -18.53 -13.42
N PRO A 63 -24.35 -18.06 -12.79
CA PRO A 63 -24.31 -16.78 -12.13
C PRO A 63 -24.48 -15.63 -13.14
N PRO A 64 -25.04 -14.48 -12.73
CA PRO A 64 -25.25 -13.36 -13.63
C PRO A 64 -23.92 -12.83 -14.18
N THR A 65 -23.87 -12.55 -15.48
CA THR A 65 -22.67 -12.02 -16.14
C THR A 65 -22.51 -10.54 -15.81
N PRO A 66 -21.30 -10.07 -15.43
CA PRO A 66 -21.08 -8.68 -15.08
C PRO A 66 -21.14 -7.84 -16.36
N LYS A 67 -21.91 -6.76 -16.34
CA LYS A 67 -22.04 -5.86 -17.49
C LYS A 67 -20.76 -5.06 -17.66
N GLN A 68 -20.03 -5.29 -18.77
CA GLN A 68 -18.94 -4.40 -19.16
C GLN A 68 -19.52 -3.14 -19.79
N ILE A 69 -19.39 -2.02 -19.09
CA ILE A 69 -19.75 -0.69 -19.58
C ILE A 69 -18.43 -0.06 -20.05
N THR A 70 -18.23 0.01 -21.38
CA THR A 70 -17.10 0.71 -22.01
C THR A 70 -17.44 2.19 -22.22
#